data_AF-A0AA92SZR9-F1
#
_entry.id   AF-A0AA92SZR9-F1
#
_cell.length_a   1.000
_cell.length_b   1.000
_cell.length_c   1.000
_cell.angle_alpha   90.00
_cell.angle_beta   90.00
_cell.angle_gamma   90.00
#
_symmetry.space_group_name_H-M   'P 1'
#
loop_
_entity.id
_entity.type
_entity.pdbx_description
1 polymer ?
#
loop_
_entity_poly.entity_id
_entity_poly.type
_entity_poly.pdbx_seq_one_letter_code
_entity_poly.pdbx_strand_id
1 'polypeptide(L)'
;MKKGRITPRWIDSLKENEIFVFGSNLAGMHGGGAARIARLHFGAVMGQGVGLQGQSYVIPTMQGGVETIRPYVEEFLDFANRHPELHFLVTPIGCGIAGFEAEDIAPLFEKAKEMKNISLPESFWEVIE
;
A
#
# COMPACT_ATOMS: atom_id res chain seq x y z
N MET A 1 -6.14 -0.95 -18.80
CA MET A 1 -5.08 -0.10 -18.18
C MET A 1 -4.17 -0.86 -17.21
N LYS A 2 -4.56 -2.07 -16.76
CA LYS A 2 -3.79 -2.97 -15.88
C LYS A 2 -2.47 -3.54 -16.40
N LYS A 3 -2.24 -3.60 -17.73
CA LYS A 3 -1.10 -4.34 -18.32
C LYS A 3 0.25 -3.85 -17.78
N GLY A 4 0.95 -4.71 -17.05
CA GLY A 4 2.26 -4.42 -16.45
C GLY A 4 2.22 -3.63 -15.14
N ARG A 5 1.04 -3.41 -14.55
CA ARG A 5 0.87 -2.66 -13.29
C ARG A 5 0.20 -3.47 -12.19
N ILE A 6 0.44 -4.78 -12.20
CA ILE A 6 -0.01 -5.71 -11.15
C ILE A 6 1.13 -5.87 -10.16
N THR A 7 0.85 -5.66 -8.88
CA THR A 7 1.80 -5.96 -7.81
C THR A 7 2.04 -7.46 -7.76
N PRO A 8 3.30 -7.94 -7.83
CA PRO A 8 3.60 -9.35 -7.69
C PRO A 8 3.04 -9.92 -6.38
N ARG A 9 2.48 -11.13 -6.43
CA ARG A 9 1.93 -11.80 -5.24
C ARG A 9 2.98 -12.00 -4.15
N TRP A 10 4.23 -12.21 -4.55
CA TRP A 10 5.37 -12.40 -3.67
C TRP A 10 6.42 -11.34 -4.01
N ILE A 11 6.80 -10.55 -3.01
CA ILE A 11 7.85 -9.53 -3.12
C ILE A 11 8.92 -9.92 -2.10
N ASP A 12 10.02 -10.47 -2.60
CA ASP A 12 11.18 -10.88 -1.80
C ASP A 12 12.36 -9.89 -1.91
N SER A 13 12.28 -8.96 -2.86
CA SER A 13 13.26 -7.94 -3.16
C SER A 13 12.60 -6.73 -3.82
N LEU A 14 13.25 -5.58 -3.71
CA LEU A 14 12.83 -4.32 -4.35
C LEU A 14 14.01 -3.79 -5.17
N LYS A 15 13.71 -3.20 -6.33
CA LYS A 15 14.67 -2.31 -7.01
C LYS A 15 14.87 -1.06 -6.16
N GLU A 16 15.95 -0.34 -6.43
CA GLU A 16 16.33 0.88 -5.70
C GLU A 16 15.23 1.96 -5.67
N ASN A 17 14.39 2.02 -6.71
CA ASN A 17 13.29 2.97 -6.78
C ASN A 17 11.92 2.37 -6.42
N GLU A 18 11.85 1.10 -6.02
CA GLU A 18 10.60 0.44 -5.68
C GLU A 18 10.28 0.59 -4.19
N ILE A 19 9.03 0.93 -3.89
CA ILE A 19 8.53 1.15 -2.53
C ILE A 19 7.44 0.12 -2.23
N PHE A 20 7.63 -0.63 -1.14
CA PHE A 20 6.65 -1.59 -0.64
C PHE A 20 5.55 -0.88 0.16
N VAL A 21 4.32 -0.86 -0.35
CA VAL A 21 3.19 -0.17 0.31
C VAL A 21 2.32 -1.18 1.04
N PHE A 22 2.10 -0.94 2.33
CA PHE A 22 1.44 -1.91 3.22
C PHE A 22 0.50 -1.27 4.23
N GLY A 23 -0.46 -2.08 4.71
CA GLY A 23 -1.40 -1.72 5.76
C GLY A 23 -0.85 -1.98 7.17
N SER A 24 -1.09 -1.07 8.12
CA SER A 24 -0.76 -1.27 9.54
C SER A 24 -1.72 -0.51 10.46
N ASN A 25 -1.39 -0.41 11.75
CA ASN A 25 -2.07 0.50 12.69
C ASN A 25 -1.28 1.80 12.90
N LEU A 26 -1.96 2.84 13.40
CA LEU A 26 -1.37 4.15 13.71
C LEU A 26 -0.19 4.08 14.68
N ALA A 27 -0.21 3.11 15.60
CA ALA A 27 0.90 2.89 16.54
C ALA A 27 2.14 2.26 15.86
N GLY A 28 2.06 1.90 14.57
CA GLY A 28 3.18 1.32 13.82
C GLY A 28 3.59 -0.06 14.33
N MET A 29 2.65 -0.86 14.84
CA MET A 29 2.93 -2.21 15.34
C MET A 29 3.04 -3.21 14.18
N HIS A 30 4.22 -3.23 13.56
CA HIS A 30 4.53 -4.04 12.38
C HIS A 30 4.88 -5.49 12.73
N GLY A 31 3.97 -6.16 13.44
CA GLY A 31 4.16 -7.48 14.04
C GLY A 31 3.71 -8.67 13.18
N GLY A 32 2.82 -8.45 12.19
CA GLY A 32 2.23 -9.51 11.39
C GLY A 32 2.10 -9.19 9.90
N GLY A 33 1.86 -10.22 9.09
CA GLY A 33 1.58 -10.09 7.66
C GLY A 33 2.60 -9.27 6.87
N ALA A 34 2.09 -8.46 5.94
CA ALA A 34 2.89 -7.56 5.10
C ALA A 34 3.69 -6.54 5.95
N ALA A 35 3.14 -6.05 7.06
CA ALA A 35 3.83 -5.11 7.94
C ALA A 35 5.11 -5.72 8.54
N ARG A 36 5.06 -6.99 8.97
CA ARG A 36 6.25 -7.71 9.46
C ARG A 36 7.32 -7.85 8.37
N ILE A 37 6.91 -8.16 7.13
CA ILE A 37 7.84 -8.27 6.00
C ILE A 37 8.48 -6.91 5.70
N ALA A 38 7.70 -5.84 5.64
CA ALA A 38 8.20 -4.48 5.44
C ALA A 38 9.26 -4.11 6.48
N ARG A 39 9.03 -4.46 7.76
CA ARG A 39 9.96 -4.19 8.86
C ARG A 39 11.25 -5.00 8.75
N LEU A 40 11.14 -6.28 8.42
CA LEU A 40 12.30 -7.19 8.39
C LEU A 40 13.18 -6.99 7.14
N HIS A 41 12.60 -6.58 6.01
CA HIS A 41 13.28 -6.61 4.72
C HIS A 41 13.37 -5.25 4.02
N PHE A 42 12.43 -4.34 4.25
CA PHE A 42 12.28 -3.13 3.43
C PHE A 42 12.36 -1.82 4.22
N GLY A 43 12.86 -1.89 5.46
CA GLY A 43 13.22 -0.71 6.25
C GLY A 43 12.05 -0.01 6.95
N ALA A 44 10.89 -0.66 7.08
CA ALA A 44 9.84 -0.13 7.95
C ALA A 44 10.27 -0.12 9.42
N VAL A 45 9.92 0.94 10.14
CA VAL A 45 10.32 1.21 11.53
C VAL A 45 9.15 0.91 12.46
N MET A 46 9.42 0.12 13.51
CA MET A 46 8.44 -0.15 14.57
C MET A 46 8.07 1.17 15.27
N GLY A 47 6.78 1.41 15.47
CA GLY A 47 6.29 2.66 16.07
C GLY A 47 5.91 3.74 15.06
N GLN A 48 6.27 3.59 13.78
CA GLN A 48 5.93 4.53 12.72
C GLN A 48 4.80 3.96 11.84
N GLY A 49 3.58 4.45 12.08
CA GLY A 49 2.35 3.93 11.46
C GLY A 49 1.92 4.62 10.16
N VAL A 50 2.62 5.66 9.70
CA VAL A 50 2.20 6.48 8.55
C VAL A 50 3.41 6.85 7.69
N GLY A 51 3.22 6.84 6.37
CA GLY A 51 4.12 7.46 5.41
C GLY A 51 5.37 6.64 5.07
N LEU A 52 6.32 7.30 4.40
CA LEU A 52 7.56 6.69 3.89
C LEU A 52 8.56 6.40 5.01
N GLN A 53 9.21 5.23 4.94
CA GLN A 53 10.28 4.79 5.82
C GLN A 53 11.12 3.69 5.14
N GLY A 54 12.41 3.96 4.93
CA GLY A 54 13.25 3.10 4.10
C GLY A 54 12.65 2.94 2.70
N GLN A 55 12.53 1.71 2.21
CA GLN A 55 11.84 1.37 0.96
C GLN A 55 10.39 0.89 1.22
N SER A 56 9.75 1.42 2.25
CA SER A 56 8.38 1.06 2.61
C SER A 56 7.50 2.30 2.82
N TYR A 57 6.21 2.20 2.49
CA TYR A 57 5.21 3.24 2.76
C TYR A 57 4.03 2.64 3.53
N VAL A 58 3.64 3.25 4.66
CA VAL A 58 2.55 2.74 5.51
C VAL A 58 1.26 3.50 5.25
N ILE A 59 0.17 2.75 5.06
CA ILE A 59 -1.19 3.27 5.09
C ILE A 59 -1.89 2.66 6.32
N PRO A 60 -2.36 3.46 7.30
CA PRO A 60 -3.17 2.96 8.40
C PRO A 60 -4.49 2.34 7.92
N THR A 61 -4.80 1.12 8.36
CA THR A 61 -6.03 0.40 7.99
C THR A 61 -6.75 -0.22 9.18
N MET A 62 -6.44 0.18 10.41
CA MET A 62 -6.93 -0.48 11.64
C MET A 62 -7.58 0.52 12.61
N GLN A 63 -8.16 1.62 12.10
CA GLN A 63 -8.66 2.75 12.90
C GLN A 63 -10.19 2.91 12.81
N GLY A 64 -10.90 1.85 12.42
CA GLY A 64 -12.35 1.89 12.18
C GLY A 64 -12.67 1.38 10.80
N GLY A 65 -13.65 2.00 10.13
CA GLY A 65 -14.08 1.63 8.79
C GLY A 65 -13.30 2.32 7.66
N VAL A 66 -13.70 2.02 6.42
CA VAL A 66 -13.11 2.53 5.18
C VAL A 66 -12.91 4.05 5.16
N GLU A 67 -13.88 4.81 5.70
CA GLU A 67 -13.79 6.29 5.73
C GLU A 67 -12.61 6.80 6.58
N THR A 68 -12.13 6.03 7.55
CA THR A 68 -10.93 6.39 8.34
C THR A 68 -9.64 6.14 7.58
N ILE A 69 -9.68 5.32 6.53
CA ILE A 69 -8.55 4.92 5.68
C ILE A 69 -8.39 5.88 4.50
N ARG A 70 -9.52 6.34 3.94
CA ARG A 70 -9.60 7.27 2.81
C ARG A 70 -8.57 8.42 2.84
N PRO A 71 -8.45 9.23 3.92
CA PRO A 71 -7.50 10.34 3.93
C PRO A 71 -6.04 9.89 3.77
N TYR A 72 -5.66 8.72 4.28
CA TYR A 72 -4.30 8.20 4.13
C TYR A 72 -4.02 7.64 2.74
N VAL A 73 -5.04 7.10 2.06
CA VAL A 73 -4.93 6.72 0.66
C VAL A 73 -4.80 7.96 -0.22
N GLU A 74 -5.58 9.01 0.04
CA GLU A 74 -5.46 10.28 -0.67
C GLU A 74 -4.06 10.91 -0.49
N GLU A 75 -3.54 10.94 0.74
CA GLU A 75 -2.18 11.41 1.03
C GLU A 75 -1.12 10.57 0.29
N PHE A 76 -1.28 9.24 0.26
CA PHE A 76 -0.41 8.35 -0.49
C PHE A 76 -0.44 8.64 -2.00
N LEU A 77 -1.61 8.83 -2.59
CA LEU A 77 -1.74 9.14 -4.01
C LEU A 77 -1.11 10.50 -4.33
N ASP A 78 -1.31 11.50 -3.49
CA ASP A 78 -0.67 12.81 -3.64
C ASP A 78 0.85 12.73 -3.48
N PHE A 79 1.35 11.87 -2.59
CA PHE A 79 2.77 11.59 -2.46
C PHE A 79 3.32 10.93 -3.73
N ALA A 80 2.70 9.83 -4.18
CA ALA A 80 3.14 9.11 -5.36
C ALA A 80 3.11 9.98 -6.62
N ASN A 81 2.15 10.89 -6.74
CA ASN A 81 2.08 11.85 -7.85
C ASN A 81 3.24 12.85 -7.85
N ARG A 82 3.72 13.26 -6.66
CA ARG A 82 4.88 14.17 -6.51
C ARG A 82 6.23 13.46 -6.64
N HIS A 83 6.24 12.13 -6.62
CA HIS A 83 7.44 11.30 -6.68
C HIS A 83 7.39 10.32 -7.87
N PRO A 84 7.34 10.82 -9.12
CA PRO A 84 7.28 9.96 -10.31
C PRO A 84 8.55 9.11 -10.53
N GLU A 85 9.65 9.43 -9.86
CA GLU A 85 10.89 8.66 -9.84
C GLU A 85 10.78 7.33 -9.06
N LEU A 86 9.85 7.26 -8.10
CA LEU A 86 9.59 6.08 -7.29
C LEU A 86 8.46 5.25 -7.90
N HIS A 87 8.54 3.92 -7.77
CA HIS A 87 7.49 2.99 -8.19
C HIS A 87 6.90 2.27 -6.97
N PHE A 88 5.60 2.42 -6.76
CA PHE A 88 4.91 1.92 -5.57
C PHE A 88 4.26 0.56 -5.85
N LEU A 89 4.65 -0.44 -5.09
CA LEU A 89 4.09 -1.79 -5.12
C LEU A 89 3.07 -1.91 -3.98
N VAL A 90 1.80 -1.70 -4.31
CA VAL A 90 0.70 -1.74 -3.33
C VAL A 90 0.31 -3.19 -3.08
N THR A 91 0.41 -3.62 -1.82
CA THR A 91 -0.08 -4.94 -1.38
C THR A 91 -1.62 -4.95 -1.28
N PRO A 92 -2.28 -6.09 -1.02
CA PRO A 92 -3.69 -6.14 -0.63
C PRO A 92 -3.94 -5.47 0.74
N ILE A 93 -3.75 -4.15 0.80
CA ILE A 93 -3.83 -3.32 1.99
C ILE A 93 -5.23 -3.44 2.60
N GLY A 94 -5.32 -3.70 3.90
CA GLY A 94 -6.60 -3.91 4.59
C GLY A 94 -7.17 -5.33 4.49
N CYS A 95 -6.82 -6.12 3.45
CA CYS A 95 -7.44 -7.43 3.17
C CYS A 95 -6.82 -8.62 3.91
N GLY A 96 -5.90 -8.37 4.83
CA GLY A 96 -5.30 -9.39 5.70
C GLY A 96 -5.85 -9.30 7.12
N ILE A 97 -5.01 -8.80 8.02
CA ILE A 97 -5.32 -8.72 9.47
C ILE A 97 -6.49 -7.78 9.76
N ALA A 98 -6.65 -6.70 8.98
CA ALA A 98 -7.73 -5.73 9.20
C ALA A 98 -9.11 -6.26 8.74
N GLY A 99 -9.16 -7.30 7.91
CA GLY A 99 -10.39 -8.03 7.57
C GLY A 99 -11.33 -7.31 6.60
N PHE A 100 -10.85 -6.35 5.82
CA PHE A 100 -11.63 -5.76 4.72
C PHE A 100 -11.61 -6.63 3.48
N GLU A 101 -12.65 -6.56 2.67
CA GLU A 101 -12.63 -7.18 1.35
C GLU A 101 -12.02 -6.21 0.32
N ALA A 102 -11.67 -6.72 -0.87
CA ALA A 102 -11.10 -5.88 -1.93
C ALA A 102 -12.10 -4.78 -2.36
N GLU A 103 -13.38 -5.10 -2.36
CA GLU A 103 -14.51 -4.23 -2.69
C GLU A 103 -14.62 -3.03 -1.75
N ASP A 104 -14.15 -3.16 -0.50
CA ASP A 104 -14.14 -2.08 0.48
C ASP A 104 -13.02 -1.07 0.21
N ILE A 105 -11.83 -1.56 -0.17
CA ILE A 105 -10.60 -0.76 -0.22
C ILE A 105 -10.25 -0.29 -1.63
N ALA A 106 -10.41 -1.15 -2.63
CA ALA A 106 -10.01 -0.86 -4.00
C ALA A 106 -10.62 0.43 -4.57
N PRO A 107 -11.90 0.81 -4.28
CA PRO A 107 -12.46 2.07 -4.74
C PRO A 107 -11.69 3.33 -4.26
N LEU A 108 -10.96 3.25 -3.14
CA LEU A 108 -10.12 4.35 -2.68
C LEU A 108 -8.93 4.61 -3.61
N PHE A 109 -8.52 3.62 -4.41
CA PHE A 109 -7.39 3.67 -5.33
C PHE A 109 -7.80 3.97 -6.78
N GLU A 110 -9.04 4.40 -7.05
CA GLU A 110 -9.50 4.68 -8.43
C GLU A 110 -8.58 5.64 -9.21
N LYS A 111 -8.10 6.70 -8.55
CA LYS A 111 -7.17 7.66 -9.18
C LYS A 111 -5.85 7.02 -9.60
N ALA A 112 -5.43 5.92 -8.95
CA ALA A 112 -4.21 5.22 -9.31
C ALA A 112 -4.28 4.65 -10.73
N LYS A 113 -5.46 4.46 -11.33
CA LYS A 113 -5.62 4.04 -12.73
C LYS A 113 -4.83 4.93 -13.70
N GLU A 114 -4.73 6.23 -13.41
CA GLU A 114 -4.02 7.20 -14.25
C GLU A 114 -2.53 7.34 -13.89
N MET A 115 -2.12 6.81 -12.72
CA MET A 115 -0.77 6.94 -12.18
C MET A 115 0.13 5.77 -12.62
N LYS A 116 1.11 6.06 -13.47
CA LYS A 116 1.98 5.02 -14.07
C LYS A 116 2.95 4.38 -13.09
N ASN A 117 3.27 5.06 -12.00
CA ASN A 117 4.22 4.63 -10.99
C ASN A 117 3.57 3.89 -9.81
N ILE A 118 2.33 3.41 -9.97
CA ILE A 118 1.64 2.59 -8.98
C ILE A 118 1.24 1.25 -9.61
N SER A 119 1.69 0.17 -8.99
CA SER A 119 1.13 -1.16 -9.18
C SER A 119 0.13 -1.46 -8.06
N LEU A 120 -1.02 -2.00 -8.43
CA LEU A 120 -2.06 -2.46 -7.49
C LEU A 120 -2.12 -3.99 -7.49
N PRO A 121 -2.56 -4.63 -6.39
CA PRO A 121 -2.79 -6.07 -6.40
C PRO A 121 -3.88 -6.43 -7.41
N GLU A 122 -3.85 -7.66 -7.93
CA GLU A 122 -4.81 -8.13 -8.92
C GLU A 122 -6.27 -7.99 -8.46
N SER A 123 -6.55 -8.31 -7.19
CA SER A 123 -7.88 -8.19 -6.61
C SER A 123 -8.42 -6.75 -6.61
N PHE A 124 -7.55 -5.73 -6.49
CA PHE A 124 -8.01 -4.35 -6.57
C PHE A 124 -8.36 -3.98 -8.01
N TRP A 125 -7.56 -4.44 -8.97
CA TRP A 125 -7.85 -4.25 -10.38
C TRP A 125 -9.18 -4.87 -10.79
N GLU A 126 -9.50 -6.06 -10.30
CA GLU A 126 -10.77 -6.75 -10.58
C GLU A 126 -12.01 -5.96 -10.11
N VAL A 127 -11.85 -5.06 -9.13
CA VAL A 127 -12.93 -4.22 -8.61
C VAL A 127 -13.08 -2.91 -9.39
N ILE A 128 -11.97 -2.30 -9.83
CA ILE A 128 -11.97 -0.91 -10.35
C ILE A 128 -11.77 -0.78 -11.87
N GLU A 129 -11.59 -1.89 -12.58
CA GLU A 129 -11.48 -2.01 -14.05
C GLU A 129 -12.67 -2.76 -14.64
#